data_AF-A0A6N2JN71-F1
#
_entry.id   AF-A0A6N2JN71-F1
#
_cell.length_a   1.000
_cell.length_b   1.000
_cell.length_c   1.000
_cell.angle_alpha   90.00
_cell.angle_beta   90.00
_cell.angle_gamma   90.00
#
_symmetry.space_group_name_H-M   'P 1'
#
loop_
_entity.id
_entity.type
_entity.pdbx_description
1 polymer ?
#
loop_
_entity_poly.entity_id
_entity_poly.type
_entity_poly.pdbx_seq_one_letter_code
_entity_poly.pdbx_strand_id
1 'polypeptide(L)'
;MFKSKIFQYCAIASTVVAASGAIWASNTNLQSQSAQSQIQAQSQTIPENKPESEPEILAQVSNRPDRAEIGDIPSGRMLKQLNLSTEQLQKLKSIRDRDLTRIRELAQQSRQANTELRDLLDGSESSDVIRAKHNQALNLQQELRKQHFERMLAMREVLTPQQRSQLKEIMQKNRPNHPRENMKDRIENRLKKRLDNL
;
A
#
# COMPACT_ATOMS: atom_id res chain seq x y z
N MET A 1 11.49 18.59 -37.05
CA MET A 1 10.45 19.54 -36.60
C MET A 1 9.68 18.92 -35.44
N PHE A 2 10.14 19.11 -34.20
CA PHE A 2 9.47 18.61 -33.00
C PHE A 2 8.59 19.73 -32.41
N LYS A 3 7.28 19.47 -32.30
CA LYS A 3 6.31 20.40 -31.72
C LYS A 3 6.36 20.28 -30.19
N SER A 4 6.92 21.30 -29.55
CA SER A 4 6.90 21.50 -28.10
C SER A 4 5.48 21.82 -27.63
N LYS A 5 4.98 21.11 -26.62
CA LYS A 5 3.79 21.48 -25.86
C LYS A 5 4.24 21.96 -24.48
N ILE A 6 4.22 23.28 -24.33
CA ILE A 6 4.46 24.00 -23.08
C ILE A 6 3.29 23.68 -22.14
N PHE A 7 3.56 23.02 -21.02
CA PHE A 7 2.60 22.88 -19.93
C PHE A 7 2.59 24.18 -19.11
N GLN A 8 1.42 24.81 -19.06
CA GLN A 8 1.16 26.05 -18.35
C GLN A 8 1.09 25.79 -16.84
N TYR A 9 1.88 26.56 -16.09
CA TYR A 9 1.81 26.65 -14.64
C TYR A 9 0.57 27.48 -14.25
N CYS A 10 -0.36 26.89 -13.50
CA CYS A 10 -1.39 27.66 -12.81
C CYS A 10 -0.81 28.19 -11.50
N ALA A 11 -0.44 29.48 -11.50
CA ALA A 11 -0.31 30.25 -10.28
C ALA A 11 -1.71 30.46 -9.68
N ILE A 12 -1.96 29.94 -8.49
CA ILE A 12 -3.14 30.31 -7.69
C ILE A 12 -2.63 31.21 -6.57
N ALA A 13 -2.77 32.52 -6.80
CA ALA A 13 -2.79 33.50 -5.73
C ALA A 13 -4.24 33.60 -5.22
N SER A 14 -4.46 33.27 -3.94
CA SER A 14 -5.64 33.70 -3.19
C SER A 14 -5.27 33.78 -1.70
N THR A 15 -5.06 35.00 -1.25
CA THR A 15 -5.05 35.42 0.16
C THR A 15 -6.47 35.41 0.71
N VAL A 16 -6.70 34.74 1.85
CA VAL A 16 -7.71 35.14 2.84
C VAL A 16 -7.16 34.88 4.24
N VAL A 17 -7.05 35.96 5.01
CA VAL A 17 -6.83 36.00 6.46
C VAL A 17 -8.16 35.67 7.14
N ALA A 18 -8.17 34.70 8.05
CA ALA A 18 -9.16 34.63 9.11
C ALA A 18 -8.58 33.90 10.34
N ALA A 19 -8.74 34.55 11.49
CA ALA A 19 -8.13 34.24 12.77
C ALA A 19 -8.43 32.83 13.30
N SER A 20 -7.38 32.18 13.82
CA SER A 20 -7.49 31.27 14.97
C SER A 20 -6.15 31.28 15.69
N GLY A 21 -6.08 32.12 16.72
CA GLY A 21 -5.00 32.07 17.69
C GLY A 21 -5.15 30.84 18.56
N ALA A 22 -4.10 30.02 18.61
CA ALA A 22 -3.78 29.19 19.76
C ALA A 22 -2.27 28.95 19.72
N ILE A 23 -1.58 29.66 20.60
CA ILE A 23 -0.14 29.58 20.85
C ILE A 23 0.16 28.17 21.35
N TRP A 24 0.99 27.42 20.64
CA TRP A 24 1.62 26.22 21.19
C TRP A 24 2.69 26.67 22.19
N ALA A 25 2.38 26.53 23.48
CA ALA A 25 3.36 26.71 24.54
C ALA A 25 4.36 25.55 24.51
N SER A 26 5.61 25.85 24.19
CA SER A 26 6.74 24.95 24.44
C SER A 26 6.99 24.89 25.95
N ASN A 27 6.79 23.73 26.57
CA ASN A 27 7.18 23.55 27.97
C ASN A 27 8.63 23.03 27.99
N THR A 28 9.58 23.98 28.00
CA THR A 28 10.98 23.71 28.33
C THR A 28 11.09 23.60 29.84
N ASN A 29 11.22 22.38 30.37
CA ASN A 29 11.70 22.20 31.74
C ASN A 29 13.19 21.81 31.70
N LEU A 30 14.01 22.86 31.75
CA LEU A 30 15.42 22.77 32.13
C LEU A 30 15.46 22.87 33.66
N GLN A 31 15.55 21.73 34.34
CA GLN A 31 15.90 21.68 35.76
C GLN A 31 17.33 21.15 35.88
N SER A 32 18.25 22.07 36.14
CA SER A 32 19.62 21.76 36.56
C SER A 32 19.60 21.09 37.94
N GLN A 33 20.31 19.97 38.09
CA GLN A 33 20.87 19.56 39.37
C GLN A 33 22.32 19.14 39.18
N SER A 34 23.16 19.84 39.92
CA SER A 34 24.57 19.59 40.17
C SER A 34 24.78 18.37 41.06
N ALA A 35 25.72 17.49 40.72
CA ALA A 35 26.60 16.87 41.70
C ALA A 35 27.79 16.22 40.98
N GLN A 36 28.97 16.76 41.26
CA GLN A 36 30.27 16.14 40.99
C GLN A 36 30.35 14.78 41.71
N SER A 37 30.95 13.77 41.06
CA SER A 37 31.96 12.90 41.69
C SER A 37 32.56 11.89 40.71
N GLN A 38 33.88 12.07 40.53
CA GLN A 38 34.91 11.03 40.47
C GLN A 38 35.02 10.14 39.23
N ILE A 39 36.00 10.54 38.41
CA ILE A 39 36.82 9.68 37.58
C ILE A 39 37.66 8.79 38.49
N GLN A 40 37.60 7.47 38.31
CA GLN A 40 38.70 6.58 38.64
C GLN A 40 38.89 5.58 37.51
N ALA A 41 40.03 5.72 36.84
CA ALA A 41 40.52 4.79 35.83
C ALA A 41 41.01 3.51 36.50
N GLN A 42 40.64 2.35 35.95
CA GLN A 42 41.43 1.12 36.06
C GLN A 42 41.33 0.34 34.75
N SER A 43 42.46 0.30 34.05
CA SER A 43 42.75 -0.55 32.91
C SER A 43 42.79 -2.01 33.34
N GLN A 44 42.25 -2.92 32.53
CA GLN A 44 42.77 -4.30 32.41
C GLN A 44 42.20 -5.02 31.16
N THR A 45 43.09 -5.16 30.17
CA THR A 45 43.39 -6.35 29.34
C THR A 45 42.30 -7.07 28.53
N ILE A 46 42.54 -7.08 27.21
CA ILE A 46 41.98 -7.95 26.16
C ILE A 46 42.47 -9.41 26.37
N PRO A 47 41.64 -10.43 26.06
CA PRO A 47 41.96 -11.29 24.90
C PRO A 47 40.72 -11.40 23.99
N GLU A 48 40.82 -10.93 22.75
CA GLU A 48 40.98 -11.78 21.58
C GLU A 48 39.93 -12.89 21.51
N ASN A 49 38.81 -12.56 20.86
CA ASN A 49 38.13 -13.52 19.99
C ASN A 49 37.31 -12.77 18.93
N LYS A 50 37.79 -12.88 17.69
CA LYS A 50 37.03 -12.59 16.47
C LYS A 50 35.87 -13.59 16.40
N PRO A 51 34.65 -13.13 16.15
CA PRO A 51 33.98 -13.66 14.97
C PRO A 51 33.37 -12.54 14.14
N GLU A 52 33.73 -12.57 12.86
CA GLU A 52 32.95 -11.98 11.77
C GLU A 52 31.49 -12.38 11.95
N SER A 53 30.63 -11.40 12.20
CA SER A 53 29.19 -11.53 11.98
C SER A 53 28.83 -10.53 10.90
N GLU A 54 28.83 -11.04 9.67
CA GLU A 54 28.17 -10.43 8.52
C GLU A 54 26.78 -9.93 8.96
N PRO A 55 26.36 -8.71 8.61
CA PRO A 55 25.01 -8.30 8.92
C PRO A 55 24.10 -9.14 8.03
N GLU A 56 23.37 -10.06 8.66
CA GLU A 56 22.31 -10.90 8.09
C GLU A 56 21.13 -10.02 7.65
N ILE A 57 21.36 -9.13 6.70
CA ILE A 57 20.34 -8.27 6.08
C ILE A 57 19.77 -9.03 4.90
N LEU A 58 18.86 -10.00 5.15
CA LEU A 58 17.65 -10.22 4.31
C LEU A 58 16.72 -11.35 4.78
N ALA A 59 16.80 -11.85 6.01
CA ALA A 59 15.89 -12.91 6.47
C ALA A 59 14.57 -12.36 7.06
N GLN A 60 13.78 -11.61 6.26
CA GLN A 60 12.36 -11.33 6.54
C GLN A 60 11.61 -10.85 5.28
N VAL A 61 11.56 -11.71 4.26
CA VAL A 61 10.61 -11.62 3.12
C VAL A 61 9.37 -12.50 3.40
N SER A 62 8.98 -12.65 4.65
CA SER A 62 7.75 -13.35 5.03
C SER A 62 6.73 -12.30 5.47
N ASN A 63 5.67 -12.12 4.69
CA ASN A 63 4.57 -11.16 4.86
C ASN A 63 4.75 -9.77 4.24
N ARG A 64 5.26 -9.69 3.00
CA ARG A 64 4.78 -8.60 2.15
C ARG A 64 3.31 -8.92 1.85
N PRO A 65 2.31 -8.11 2.26
CA PRO A 65 0.94 -8.33 1.81
C PRO A 65 0.99 -8.22 0.30
N ASP A 66 0.91 -9.38 -0.35
CA ASP A 66 1.07 -9.50 -1.77
C ASP A 66 0.11 -8.51 -2.44
N ARG A 67 0.56 -7.98 -3.58
CA ARG A 67 -0.19 -7.12 -4.51
C ARG A 67 -1.56 -7.70 -4.94
N ALA A 68 -1.89 -8.89 -4.45
CA ALA A 68 -3.13 -9.64 -4.59
C ALA A 68 -4.31 -9.13 -3.73
N GLU A 69 -4.06 -8.39 -2.64
CA GLU A 69 -5.11 -7.92 -1.70
C GLU A 69 -6.03 -6.81 -2.28
N ILE A 70 -5.93 -6.51 -3.57
CA ILE A 70 -6.92 -5.69 -4.30
C ILE A 70 -8.03 -6.60 -4.87
N GLY A 71 -7.85 -7.93 -4.81
CA GLY A 71 -8.72 -8.94 -5.41
C GLY A 71 -9.82 -9.50 -4.51
N ASP A 72 -9.89 -9.12 -3.23
CA ASP A 72 -10.78 -9.78 -2.26
C ASP A 72 -12.22 -9.26 -2.23
N ILE A 73 -12.61 -8.41 -3.17
CA ILE A 73 -14.01 -7.99 -3.27
C ILE A 73 -14.76 -8.95 -4.18
N PRO A 74 -15.87 -9.54 -3.70
CA PRO A 74 -16.67 -10.41 -4.53
C PRO A 74 -17.23 -9.63 -5.73
N SER A 75 -16.94 -10.13 -6.92
CA SER A 75 -17.47 -9.54 -8.14
C SER A 75 -18.99 -9.72 -8.22
N GLY A 76 -19.68 -8.88 -8.99
CA GLY A 76 -21.12 -9.04 -9.23
C GLY A 76 -21.49 -10.40 -9.84
N ARG A 77 -20.56 -11.03 -10.60
CA ARG A 77 -20.74 -12.38 -11.15
C ARG A 77 -20.69 -13.45 -10.05
N MET A 78 -19.78 -13.32 -9.08
CA MET A 78 -19.69 -14.23 -7.93
C MET A 78 -20.94 -14.15 -7.06
N LEU A 79 -21.42 -12.93 -6.77
CA LEU A 79 -22.63 -12.75 -5.96
C LEU A 79 -23.89 -13.37 -6.60
N LYS A 80 -23.99 -13.37 -7.93
CA LYS A 80 -25.10 -14.02 -8.65
C LYS A 80 -25.13 -15.54 -8.49
N GLN A 81 -24.04 -16.17 -8.07
CA GLN A 81 -23.97 -17.61 -7.83
C GLN A 81 -24.51 -18.03 -6.46
N LEU A 82 -24.83 -17.07 -5.57
CA LEU A 82 -25.24 -17.34 -4.17
C LEU A 82 -26.75 -17.56 -3.98
N ASN A 83 -27.52 -17.77 -5.06
CA ASN A 83 -28.98 -17.92 -5.01
C ASN A 83 -29.66 -16.86 -4.13
N LEU A 84 -29.33 -15.59 -4.36
CA LEU A 84 -29.79 -14.46 -3.55
C LEU A 84 -31.30 -14.24 -3.71
N SER A 85 -31.99 -13.87 -2.63
CA SER A 85 -33.36 -13.38 -2.73
C SER A 85 -33.43 -12.02 -3.43
N THR A 86 -34.60 -11.66 -3.96
CA THR A 86 -34.84 -10.35 -4.58
C THR A 86 -34.51 -9.20 -3.63
N GLU A 87 -34.85 -9.34 -2.34
CA GLU A 87 -34.56 -8.34 -1.32
C GLU A 87 -33.05 -8.21 -1.08
N GLN A 88 -32.32 -9.33 -0.97
CA GLN A 88 -30.86 -9.32 -0.81
C GLN A 88 -30.19 -8.67 -2.03
N LEU A 89 -30.65 -8.97 -3.24
CA LEU A 89 -30.13 -8.39 -4.47
C LEU A 89 -30.30 -6.87 -4.49
N GLN A 90 -31.47 -6.38 -4.07
CA GLN A 90 -31.73 -4.95 -3.98
C GLN A 90 -30.82 -4.27 -2.95
N LYS A 91 -30.66 -4.85 -1.75
CA LYS A 91 -29.74 -4.32 -0.71
C LYS A 91 -28.29 -4.27 -1.21
N LEU A 92 -27.81 -5.35 -1.84
CA LEU A 92 -26.46 -5.41 -2.40
C LEU A 92 -26.24 -4.42 -3.55
N LYS A 93 -27.29 -4.14 -4.34
CA LYS A 93 -27.26 -3.10 -5.37
C LYS A 93 -27.11 -1.72 -4.73
N SER A 94 -27.92 -1.39 -3.72
CA SER A 94 -27.82 -0.12 -3.00
C SER A 94 -26.44 0.10 -2.36
N ILE A 95 -25.88 -0.93 -1.71
CA ILE A 95 -24.51 -0.89 -1.15
C ILE A 95 -23.49 -0.59 -2.25
N ARG A 96 -23.59 -1.29 -3.39
CA ARG A 96 -22.69 -1.06 -4.54
C ARG A 96 -22.79 0.39 -5.00
N ASP A 97 -24.00 0.85 -5.29
CA ASP A 97 -24.24 2.14 -5.94
C ASP A 97 -23.78 3.31 -5.03
N ARG A 98 -24.00 3.20 -3.71
CA ARG A 98 -23.51 4.15 -2.70
C ARG A 98 -21.99 4.33 -2.75
N ASP A 99 -21.25 3.22 -2.82
CA ASP A 99 -19.78 3.24 -2.66
C ASP A 99 -19.05 3.39 -4.00
N LEU A 100 -19.74 3.18 -5.13
CA LEU A 100 -19.17 3.05 -6.46
C LEU A 100 -18.41 4.29 -6.92
N THR A 101 -18.99 5.47 -6.73
CA THR A 101 -18.39 6.74 -7.16
C THR A 101 -17.08 6.99 -6.42
N ARG A 102 -17.10 6.93 -5.09
CA ARG A 102 -15.92 7.13 -4.25
C ARG A 102 -14.80 6.13 -4.56
N ILE A 103 -15.14 4.86 -4.72
CA ILE A 103 -14.18 3.82 -5.10
C ILE A 103 -13.53 4.13 -6.46
N ARG A 104 -14.32 4.56 -7.46
CA ARG A 104 -13.78 4.89 -8.78
C ARG A 104 -12.83 6.08 -8.73
N GLU A 105 -13.20 7.12 -8.00
CA GLU A 105 -12.37 8.31 -7.81
C GLU A 105 -11.04 7.96 -7.12
N LEU A 106 -11.08 7.25 -5.99
CA LEU A 106 -9.89 6.80 -5.28
C LEU A 106 -9.00 5.90 -6.16
N ALA A 107 -9.61 5.00 -6.94
CA ALA A 107 -8.87 4.15 -7.87
C ALA A 107 -8.21 4.95 -8.99
N GLN A 108 -8.88 5.96 -9.54
CA GLN A 108 -8.31 6.85 -10.56
C GLN A 108 -7.16 7.68 -9.99
N GLN A 109 -7.36 8.32 -8.84
CA GLN A 109 -6.34 9.12 -8.17
C GLN A 109 -5.13 8.27 -7.79
N SER A 110 -5.35 7.06 -7.25
CA SER A 110 -4.27 6.13 -6.92
C SER A 110 -3.48 5.73 -8.17
N ARG A 111 -4.14 5.45 -9.30
CA ARG A 111 -3.45 5.16 -10.57
C ARG A 111 -2.64 6.35 -11.06
N GLN A 112 -3.23 7.55 -11.05
CA GLN A 112 -2.56 8.77 -11.47
C GLN A 112 -1.32 9.05 -10.61
N ALA A 113 -1.45 8.99 -9.28
CA ALA A 113 -0.34 9.21 -8.36
C ALA A 113 0.80 8.20 -8.57
N ASN A 114 0.47 6.94 -8.89
CA ASN A 114 1.47 5.92 -9.23
C ASN A 114 2.12 6.15 -10.59
N THR A 115 1.40 6.66 -11.60
CA THR A 115 1.99 7.05 -12.89
C THR A 115 2.95 8.22 -12.70
N GLU A 116 2.51 9.28 -12.04
CA GLU A 116 3.33 10.45 -11.77
C GLU A 116 4.56 10.09 -10.92
N LEU A 117 4.43 9.18 -9.94
CA LEU A 117 5.58 8.67 -9.18
C LEU A 117 6.61 7.97 -10.08
N ARG A 118 6.17 7.21 -11.11
CA ARG A 118 7.09 6.57 -12.06
C ARG A 118 7.80 7.61 -12.92
N ASP A 119 7.08 8.62 -13.36
CA ASP A 119 7.65 9.71 -14.17
C ASP A 119 8.68 10.51 -13.35
N LEU A 120 8.39 10.79 -12.07
CA LEU A 120 9.34 11.45 -11.16
C LEU A 120 10.61 10.61 -10.92
N LEU A 121 10.49 9.29 -10.88
CA LEU A 121 11.62 8.38 -10.72
C LEU A 121 12.51 8.29 -11.98
N ASP A 122 11.95 8.55 -13.16
CA ASP A 122 12.69 8.61 -14.43
C ASP A 122 13.32 9.99 -14.67
N GLY A 123 12.78 11.03 -14.01
CA GLY A 123 13.26 12.40 -14.09
C GLY A 123 14.44 12.73 -13.17
N SER A 124 14.76 14.02 -13.11
CA SER A 124 15.86 14.58 -12.28
C SER A 124 15.35 15.28 -11.02
N GLU A 125 14.14 14.96 -10.59
CA GLU A 125 13.49 15.58 -9.43
C GLU A 125 14.18 15.18 -8.12
N SER A 126 14.06 16.03 -7.10
CA SER A 126 14.70 15.76 -5.82
C SER A 126 14.06 14.55 -5.12
N SER A 127 14.85 13.85 -4.30
CA SER A 127 14.35 12.72 -3.52
C SER A 127 13.18 13.10 -2.59
N ASP A 128 13.10 14.35 -2.14
CA ASP A 128 12.01 14.81 -1.27
C ASP A 128 10.68 14.90 -2.01
N VAL A 129 10.69 15.35 -3.27
CA VAL A 129 9.51 15.36 -4.15
C VAL A 129 9.03 13.92 -4.40
N ILE A 130 9.97 13.01 -4.69
CA ILE A 130 9.67 11.59 -4.90
C ILE A 130 9.06 10.95 -3.64
N ARG A 131 9.62 11.21 -2.45
CA ARG A 131 9.08 10.71 -1.17
C ARG A 131 7.68 11.26 -0.89
N ALA A 132 7.47 12.56 -1.10
CA ALA A 132 6.15 13.17 -0.93
C ALA A 132 5.12 12.50 -1.85
N LYS A 133 5.49 12.26 -3.12
CA LYS A 133 4.60 11.58 -4.07
C LYS A 133 4.32 10.13 -3.69
N HIS A 134 5.34 9.42 -3.22
CA HIS A 134 5.20 8.05 -2.73
C HIS A 134 4.20 7.99 -1.55
N ASN A 135 4.32 8.88 -0.59
CA ASN A 135 3.40 8.97 0.55
C ASN A 135 1.97 9.26 0.10
N GLN A 136 1.78 10.16 -0.87
CA GLN A 136 0.46 10.41 -1.46
C GLN A 136 -0.15 9.14 -2.08
N ALA A 137 0.65 8.39 -2.87
CA ALA A 137 0.20 7.15 -3.48
C ALA A 137 -0.17 6.08 -2.44
N LEU A 138 0.60 5.96 -1.35
CA LEU A 138 0.32 5.05 -0.23
C LEU A 138 -0.99 5.41 0.47
N ASN A 139 -1.22 6.69 0.77
CA ASN A 139 -2.43 7.15 1.44
C ASN A 139 -3.69 6.84 0.60
N LEU A 140 -3.65 7.15 -0.71
CA LEU A 140 -4.76 6.84 -1.63
C LEU A 140 -5.03 5.34 -1.71
N GLN A 141 -3.98 4.51 -1.72
CA GLN A 141 -4.13 3.06 -1.71
C GLN A 141 -4.76 2.55 -0.40
N GLN A 142 -4.37 3.13 0.74
CA GLN A 142 -4.94 2.78 2.04
C GLN A 142 -6.41 3.17 2.13
N GLU A 143 -6.77 4.37 1.67
CA GLU A 143 -8.17 4.81 1.62
C GLU A 143 -9.03 3.92 0.72
N LEU A 144 -8.50 3.54 -0.44
CA LEU A 144 -9.19 2.61 -1.34
C LEU A 144 -9.43 1.25 -0.68
N ARG A 145 -8.41 0.70 0.00
CA ARG A 145 -8.51 -0.56 0.76
C ARG A 145 -9.55 -0.46 1.88
N LYS A 146 -9.54 0.65 2.63
CA LYS A 146 -10.54 0.92 3.67
C LYS A 146 -11.96 0.93 3.08
N GLN A 147 -12.18 1.67 1.98
CA GLN A 147 -13.49 1.74 1.35
C GLN A 147 -13.97 0.37 0.85
N HIS A 148 -13.06 -0.44 0.33
CA HIS A 148 -13.34 -1.81 -0.08
C HIS A 148 -13.71 -2.72 1.09
N PHE A 149 -13.00 -2.59 2.22
CA PHE A 149 -13.29 -3.30 3.45
C PHE A 149 -14.67 -2.95 4.02
N GLU A 150 -15.00 -1.66 4.11
CA GLU A 150 -16.33 -1.22 4.59
C GLU A 150 -17.46 -1.76 3.71
N ARG A 151 -17.26 -1.73 2.38
CA ARG A 151 -18.21 -2.32 1.44
C ARG A 151 -18.35 -3.83 1.64
N MET A 152 -17.25 -4.54 1.90
CA MET A 152 -17.26 -5.97 2.23
C MET A 152 -18.06 -6.27 3.50
N LEU A 153 -17.88 -5.48 4.56
CA LEU A 153 -18.66 -5.59 5.79
C LEU A 153 -20.16 -5.39 5.53
N ALA A 154 -20.53 -4.34 4.80
CA ALA A 154 -21.93 -4.09 4.46
C ALA A 154 -22.54 -5.24 3.64
N MET A 155 -21.81 -5.83 2.70
CA MET A 155 -22.29 -7.00 1.96
C MET A 155 -22.45 -8.22 2.87
N ARG A 156 -21.51 -8.45 3.79
CA ARG A 156 -21.56 -9.54 4.77
C ARG A 156 -22.85 -9.49 5.57
N GLU A 157 -23.29 -8.31 6.02
CA GLU A 157 -24.53 -8.14 6.80
C GLU A 157 -25.79 -8.58 6.05
N VAL A 158 -25.81 -8.51 4.72
CA VAL A 158 -26.95 -8.94 3.89
C VAL A 158 -26.97 -10.46 3.66
N LEU A 159 -25.80 -11.10 3.62
CA LEU A 159 -25.65 -12.51 3.31
C LEU A 159 -25.88 -13.39 4.55
N THR A 160 -26.50 -14.55 4.36
CA THR A 160 -26.63 -15.58 5.40
C THR A 160 -25.28 -16.24 5.70
N PRO A 161 -25.10 -16.88 6.87
CA PRO A 161 -23.88 -17.64 7.17
C PRO A 161 -23.51 -18.66 6.09
N GLN A 162 -24.49 -19.37 5.54
CA GLN A 162 -24.32 -20.36 4.48
C GLN A 162 -23.83 -19.71 3.18
N GLN A 163 -24.44 -18.59 2.77
CA GLN A 163 -24.02 -17.83 1.57
C GLN A 163 -22.61 -17.25 1.73
N ARG A 164 -22.21 -16.84 2.94
CA ARG A 164 -20.84 -16.37 3.22
C ARG A 164 -19.82 -17.50 3.04
N SER A 165 -20.12 -18.71 3.50
CA SER A 165 -19.27 -19.88 3.28
C SER A 165 -19.14 -20.22 1.80
N GLN A 166 -20.26 -20.25 1.07
CA GLN A 166 -20.25 -20.46 -0.39
C GLN A 166 -19.46 -19.37 -1.13
N LEU A 167 -19.60 -18.11 -0.71
CA LEU A 167 -18.86 -17.00 -1.30
C LEU A 167 -17.35 -17.17 -1.11
N LYS A 168 -16.92 -17.62 0.08
CA LYS A 168 -15.51 -17.92 0.36
C LYS A 168 -14.97 -18.99 -0.60
N GLU A 169 -15.71 -20.07 -0.84
CA GLU A 169 -15.32 -21.12 -1.79
C GLU A 169 -15.22 -20.60 -3.23
N ILE A 170 -16.21 -19.82 -3.67
CA ILE A 170 -16.21 -19.17 -4.99
C ILE A 170 -14.99 -18.25 -5.14
N MET A 171 -14.66 -17.47 -4.11
CA MET A 171 -13.50 -16.57 -4.13
C MET A 171 -12.19 -17.34 -4.19
N GLN A 172 -12.06 -18.44 -3.45
CA GLN A 172 -10.87 -19.29 -3.49
C GLN A 172 -10.68 -19.93 -4.86
N LYS A 173 -11.76 -20.43 -5.48
CA LYS A 173 -11.71 -21.02 -6.82
C LYS A 173 -11.35 -20.01 -7.91
N ASN A 174 -11.79 -18.77 -7.75
CA ASN A 174 -11.54 -17.70 -8.72
C ASN A 174 -10.26 -16.91 -8.43
N ARG A 175 -9.54 -17.22 -7.35
CA ARG A 175 -8.24 -16.61 -7.08
C ARG A 175 -7.31 -17.09 -8.20
N PRO A 176 -6.73 -16.18 -9.01
CA PRO A 176 -5.78 -16.60 -10.03
C PRO A 176 -4.65 -17.35 -9.31
N ASN A 177 -4.38 -18.59 -9.72
CA ASN A 177 -3.25 -19.36 -9.21
C ASN A 177 -2.01 -18.47 -9.29
N HIS A 178 -1.47 -18.10 -8.12
CA HIS A 178 -0.31 -17.24 -8.04
C HIS A 178 0.90 -17.89 -8.77
N PRO A 179 1.82 -17.08 -9.31
CA PRO A 179 2.79 -17.39 -10.38
C PRO A 179 3.91 -18.38 -10.03
N ARG A 180 3.74 -19.28 -9.05
CA ARG A 180 4.73 -20.32 -8.77
C ARG A 180 4.85 -21.34 -9.91
N GLU A 181 3.74 -21.67 -10.56
CA GLU A 181 3.71 -22.61 -11.69
C GLU A 181 4.33 -21.97 -12.94
N ASN A 182 3.86 -20.77 -13.33
CA ASN A 182 4.42 -20.00 -14.44
C ASN A 182 5.90 -19.59 -14.26
N MET A 183 6.40 -19.50 -13.02
CA MET A 183 7.81 -19.20 -12.77
C MET A 183 8.70 -20.42 -12.97
N LYS A 184 8.25 -21.63 -12.62
CA LYS A 184 8.95 -22.88 -12.96
C LYS A 184 9.07 -23.03 -14.47
N ASP A 185 7.96 -22.86 -15.19
CA ASP A 185 7.95 -22.96 -16.65
C ASP A 185 8.87 -21.93 -17.32
N ARG A 186 8.92 -20.70 -16.77
CA ARG A 186 9.83 -19.65 -17.25
C ARG A 186 11.30 -19.96 -16.96
N ILE A 187 11.60 -20.61 -15.83
CA ILE A 187 12.97 -21.03 -15.49
C ILE A 187 13.39 -22.20 -16.38
N GLU A 188 12.54 -23.21 -16.55
CA GLU A 188 12.81 -24.36 -17.40
C GLU A 188 13.04 -23.94 -18.86
N ASN A 189 12.19 -23.06 -19.40
CA ASN A 189 12.39 -22.55 -20.76
C ASN A 189 13.69 -21.73 -20.92
N ARG A 190 14.12 -21.02 -19.86
CA ARG A 190 15.42 -20.33 -19.87
C ARG A 190 16.60 -21.30 -19.81
N LEU A 191 16.46 -22.42 -19.10
CA LEU A 191 17.50 -23.44 -19.02
C LEU A 191 17.63 -24.21 -20.35
N LYS A 192 16.51 -24.62 -20.95
CA LYS A 192 16.49 -25.26 -22.28
C LYS A 192 17.16 -24.40 -23.34
N LYS A 193 16.78 -23.12 -23.43
CA LYS A 193 17.40 -22.18 -24.39
C LYS A 193 18.91 -21.99 -24.20
N ARG A 194 19.43 -22.16 -22.97
CA ARG A 194 20.88 -22.10 -22.71
C ARG A 194 21.60 -23.37 -23.13
N LEU A 195 20.94 -24.52 -23.04
CA LEU A 195 21.49 -25.80 -23.48
C LEU A 195 21.49 -25.91 -25.01
N ASP A 196 20.49 -25.37 -25.69
CA ASP A 196 20.39 -25.39 -27.16
C ASP A 196 21.38 -24.43 -27.87
N ASN A 197 21.99 -23.50 -27.13
CA ASN A 197 22.94 -22.50 -27.64
C ASN A 197 24.41 -22.85 -27.32
N LEU A 198 24.69 -24.07 -26.84
CA LEU A 198 26.03 -24.65 -26.64
C LEU A 198 26.30 -25.70 -27.71
#